data_AF-A0A0K6G3G9-F1
#
_entry.id   AF-A0A0K6G3G9-F1
#
_cell.length_a   1.000
_cell.length_b   1.000
_cell.length_c   1.000
_cell.angle_alpha   90.00
_cell.angle_beta   90.00
_cell.angle_gamma   90.00
#
_symmetry.space_group_name_H-M   'P 1'
#
loop_
_entity.id
_entity.type
_entity.pdbx_description
1 polymer ?
#
loop_
_entity_poly.entity_id
_entity_poly.type
_entity_poly.pdbx_seq_one_letter_code
_entity_poly.pdbx_strand_id
1 'polypeptide(L)'
;MWAPEIHWISGQSSCYYAAGISGTFDGQYLHVLKGSSTDIWESTWSYAGRIAIPNRDVLAIDATVLFLSTGPYLVFSSWDGDDVSGFLIALVYITNYSTVYSASNCASTGYSLGRIELTGSDPLSASSWTKYDNGPVFQAANGNYAPGHNRFFTAIYIVYHASPSSTITCDGNRRTMVQAVGWHTDGTPNLSDPRALTDNVPEPA
;
A
#
# COMPACT_ATOMS: atom_id res chain seq x y z
N MET A 1 -1.99 13.39 -9.24
CA MET A 1 -2.79 12.48 -8.38
C MET A 1 -2.10 11.13 -8.39
N TRP A 2 -1.87 10.54 -7.22
CA TRP A 2 -1.27 9.21 -7.06
C TRP A 2 -2.08 8.35 -6.08
N ALA A 3 -2.00 7.03 -6.30
CA ALA A 3 -2.42 5.99 -5.37
C ALA A 3 -3.81 6.17 -4.71
N PRO A 4 -4.89 6.30 -5.49
CA PRO A 4 -6.22 6.39 -4.91
C PRO A 4 -6.62 5.06 -4.24
N GLU A 5 -7.04 5.14 -2.99
CA GLU A 5 -7.59 4.02 -2.21
C GLU A 5 -9.03 4.32 -1.78
N ILE A 6 -9.96 3.44 -2.15
CA ILE A 6 -11.36 3.53 -1.73
C ILE A 6 -11.59 2.68 -0.48
N HIS A 7 -12.21 3.28 0.53
CA HIS A 7 -12.59 2.62 1.78
C HIS A 7 -14.06 2.90 2.10
N TRP A 8 -14.73 1.94 2.72
CA TRP A 8 -16.05 2.11 3.33
C TRP A 8 -15.89 2.16 4.84
N ILE A 9 -16.12 3.33 5.44
CA ILE A 9 -15.93 3.57 6.86
C ILE A 9 -17.22 4.15 7.42
N SER A 10 -17.83 3.48 8.39
CA SER A 10 -19.05 3.94 9.06
C SER A 10 -20.19 4.29 8.08
N GLY A 11 -20.38 3.48 7.04
CA GLY A 11 -21.42 3.70 6.02
C GLY A 11 -21.08 4.75 4.97
N GLN A 12 -19.87 5.32 4.99
CA GLN A 12 -19.41 6.33 4.05
C GLN A 12 -18.30 5.79 3.15
N SER A 13 -18.45 5.95 1.84
CA SER A 13 -17.38 5.73 0.86
C SER A 13 -16.42 6.93 0.84
N SER A 14 -15.12 6.67 0.98
CA SER A 14 -14.06 7.67 0.98
C SER A 14 -12.93 7.23 0.06
N CYS A 15 -12.42 8.13 -0.77
CA CYS A 15 -11.26 7.89 -1.63
C CYS A 15 -10.09 8.73 -1.14
N TYR A 16 -9.04 8.07 -0.63
CA TYR A 16 -7.80 8.69 -0.17
C TYR A 16 -6.80 8.71 -1.32
N TYR A 17 -6.16 9.83 -1.58
CA TYR A 17 -5.19 9.95 -2.67
C TYR A 17 -4.14 11.01 -2.35
N ALA A 18 -3.00 10.95 -3.04
CA ALA A 18 -2.01 12.01 -2.99
C ALA A 18 -2.13 12.96 -4.19
N ALA A 19 -2.02 14.25 -3.98
CA ALA A 19 -1.94 15.24 -5.04
C ALA A 19 -1.08 16.45 -4.64
N GLY A 20 -0.50 17.11 -5.64
CA GLY A 20 0.43 18.20 -5.48
C GLY A 20 0.37 19.16 -6.66
N ILE A 21 1.47 19.87 -6.90
CA ILE A 21 1.51 20.95 -7.90
C ILE A 21 1.48 20.37 -9.32
N SER A 22 0.53 20.84 -10.13
CA SER A 22 0.37 20.41 -11.51
C SER A 22 1.66 20.55 -12.32
N GLY A 23 1.98 19.52 -13.11
CA GLY A 23 3.19 19.48 -13.94
C GLY A 23 4.49 19.14 -13.19
N THR A 24 4.43 18.89 -11.88
CA THR A 24 5.60 18.55 -11.05
C THR A 24 5.33 17.32 -10.19
N PHE A 25 6.36 16.88 -9.45
CA PHE A 25 6.22 15.88 -8.38
C PHE A 25 6.25 16.51 -6.98
N ASP A 26 6.13 17.83 -6.90
CA ASP A 26 6.31 18.60 -5.68
C ASP A 26 4.98 18.83 -4.94
N GLY A 27 5.10 18.96 -3.61
CA GLY A 27 3.97 19.30 -2.74
C GLY A 27 2.89 18.22 -2.71
N GLN A 28 3.27 16.94 -2.78
CA GLN A 28 2.31 15.84 -2.66
C GLN A 28 1.79 15.75 -1.23
N TYR A 29 0.50 15.97 -1.07
CA TYR A 29 -0.20 15.84 0.21
C TYR A 29 -1.36 14.87 0.09
N LEU A 30 -1.86 14.44 1.24
CA LEU A 30 -3.01 13.56 1.34
C LEU A 30 -4.30 14.34 1.18
N HIS A 31 -5.21 13.80 0.39
CA HIS A 31 -6.52 14.35 0.10
C HIS A 31 -7.59 13.26 0.17
N VAL A 32 -8.83 13.69 0.41
CA VAL A 32 -9.98 12.78 0.48
C VAL A 32 -11.10 13.27 -0.41
N LEU A 33 -11.68 12.35 -1.19
CA LEU A 33 -13.01 12.51 -1.78
C LEU A 33 -14.04 11.74 -0.93
N LYS A 34 -15.24 12.29 -0.83
CA LYS A 34 -16.40 11.66 -0.18
C LYS A 34 -17.42 11.28 -1.26
N GLY A 35 -17.81 10.01 -1.30
CA GLY A 35 -18.89 9.54 -2.16
C GLY A 35 -20.27 9.85 -1.58
N SER A 36 -21.30 9.92 -2.41
CA SER A 36 -22.67 10.18 -1.96
C SER A 36 -23.48 8.93 -1.65
N SER A 37 -22.97 7.75 -2.00
CA SER A 37 -23.67 6.47 -1.87
C SER A 37 -22.75 5.38 -1.27
N THR A 38 -23.38 4.33 -0.76
CA THR A 38 -22.70 3.07 -0.40
C THR A 38 -22.33 2.26 -1.64
N ASP A 39 -22.95 2.50 -2.79
CA ASP A 39 -22.48 2.00 -4.08
C ASP A 39 -21.52 3.02 -4.69
N ILE A 40 -20.26 2.60 -4.93
CA ILE A 40 -19.23 3.49 -5.49
C ILE A 40 -19.44 3.81 -6.96
N TRP A 41 -20.17 2.96 -7.68
CA TRP A 41 -20.44 3.14 -9.10
C TRP A 41 -21.56 4.17 -9.31
N GLU A 42 -22.49 4.24 -8.37
CA GLU A 42 -23.56 5.24 -8.33
C GLU A 42 -23.18 6.51 -7.53
N SER A 43 -21.99 6.52 -6.92
CA SER A 43 -21.54 7.65 -6.12
C SER A 43 -21.13 8.83 -7.00
N THR A 44 -21.71 9.99 -6.72
CA THR A 44 -21.08 11.27 -7.04
C THR A 44 -20.00 11.56 -6.00
N TRP A 45 -18.83 11.99 -6.45
CA TRP A 45 -17.68 12.26 -5.58
C TRP A 45 -17.49 13.75 -5.37
N SER A 46 -17.35 14.14 -4.11
CA SER A 46 -17.09 15.52 -3.69
C SER A 46 -15.77 15.62 -2.95
N TYR A 47 -15.04 16.72 -3.13
CA TYR A 47 -13.81 16.96 -2.39
C TYR A 47 -14.11 17.19 -0.91
N ALA A 48 -13.61 16.30 -0.04
CA ALA A 48 -13.80 16.40 1.40
C ALA A 48 -12.75 17.28 2.06
N GLY A 49 -11.52 17.30 1.54
CA GLY A 49 -10.45 18.15 2.03
C GLY A 49 -9.07 17.52 1.93
N ARG A 50 -8.08 18.32 2.33
CA ARG A 50 -6.70 17.87 2.56
C ARG A 50 -6.59 17.33 3.98
N ILE A 51 -5.87 16.24 4.18
CA ILE A 51 -5.51 15.76 5.50
C ILE A 51 -4.20 16.46 5.90
N ALA A 52 -4.29 17.41 6.83
CA ALA A 52 -3.12 18.03 7.44
C ALA A 52 -2.62 17.16 8.59
N ILE A 53 -1.33 16.83 8.60
CA ILE A 53 -0.74 16.02 9.67
C ILE A 53 -0.30 16.96 10.82
N PRO A 54 -0.90 16.86 12.01
CA PRO A 54 -0.58 17.78 13.10
C PRO A 54 0.91 17.74 13.46
N ASN A 55 1.51 18.91 13.62
CA ASN A 55 2.92 19.09 13.99
C ASN A 55 3.94 18.50 12.98
N ARG A 56 3.49 18.00 11.82
CA ARG A 56 4.35 17.39 10.79
C ARG A 56 3.70 17.48 9.40
N ASP A 57 3.30 18.68 9.01
CA ASP A 57 2.55 18.92 7.79
C ASP A 57 3.44 19.01 6.54
N VAL A 58 4.09 17.89 6.21
CA VAL A 58 5.07 17.74 5.13
C VAL A 58 4.53 16.85 4.01
N LEU A 59 5.34 16.63 2.95
CA LEU A 59 5.00 15.74 1.85
C LEU A 59 4.56 14.38 2.39
N ALA A 60 3.35 13.96 2.04
CA ALA A 60 2.75 12.71 2.46
C ALA A 60 1.95 12.04 1.33
N ILE A 61 2.14 10.72 1.17
CA ILE A 61 1.58 9.92 0.07
C ILE A 61 1.10 8.55 0.57
N ASP A 62 0.41 7.82 -0.32
CA ASP A 62 0.08 6.39 -0.18
C ASP A 62 -0.70 6.08 1.12
N ALA A 63 -1.68 6.91 1.43
CA ALA A 63 -2.51 6.73 2.61
C ALA A 63 -3.43 5.52 2.49
N THR A 64 -3.46 4.71 3.55
CA THR A 64 -4.43 3.66 3.79
C THR A 64 -5.09 3.79 5.16
N VAL A 65 -6.10 2.98 5.41
CA VAL A 65 -6.73 2.84 6.73
C VAL A 65 -6.49 1.44 7.28
N LEU A 66 -5.81 1.39 8.42
CA LEU A 66 -5.56 0.19 9.21
C LEU A 66 -6.67 0.07 10.28
N PHE A 67 -7.40 -1.05 10.27
CA PHE A 67 -8.40 -1.32 11.29
C PHE A 67 -7.82 -2.24 12.37
N LEU A 68 -7.69 -1.71 13.59
CA LEU A 68 -7.31 -2.47 14.78
C LEU A 68 -8.51 -2.60 15.71
N SER A 69 -8.41 -3.45 16.73
CA SER A 69 -9.44 -3.59 17.77
C SER A 69 -9.71 -2.28 18.53
N THR A 70 -8.75 -1.36 18.54
CA THR A 70 -8.84 -0.03 19.16
C THR A 70 -9.46 1.03 18.24
N GLY A 71 -9.67 0.73 16.96
CA GLY A 71 -10.26 1.64 15.99
C GLY A 71 -9.48 1.74 14.66
N PRO A 72 -9.93 2.61 13.74
CA PRO A 72 -9.23 2.89 12.49
C PRO A 72 -8.05 3.84 12.71
N TYR A 73 -6.94 3.56 12.03
CA TYR A 73 -5.71 4.35 12.02
C TYR A 73 -5.37 4.71 10.58
N LEU A 74 -5.04 5.98 10.35
CA LEU A 74 -4.48 6.41 9.08
C LEU A 74 -3.00 6.03 9.05
N VAL A 75 -2.57 5.36 7.99
CA VAL A 75 -1.17 5.02 7.77
C VAL A 75 -0.75 5.54 6.41
N PHE A 76 0.43 6.14 6.33
CA PHE A 76 0.90 6.84 5.14
C PHE A 76 2.42 6.91 5.10
N SER A 77 2.97 7.22 3.92
CA SER A 77 4.38 7.58 3.76
C SER A 77 4.55 9.08 3.96
N SER A 78 5.60 9.52 4.66
CA SER A 78 6.00 10.94 4.67
C SER A 78 7.51 11.10 4.76
N TRP A 79 8.00 12.27 4.40
CA TRP A 79 9.43 12.62 4.52
C TRP A 79 9.75 13.11 5.95
N ASP A 80 10.98 12.91 6.42
CA ASP A 80 11.50 13.48 7.68
C ASP A 80 12.89 14.10 7.43
N GLY A 81 12.94 15.40 7.12
CA GLY A 81 14.19 16.03 6.69
C GLY A 81 14.79 15.35 5.44
N ASP A 82 16.11 15.17 5.43
CA ASP A 82 16.86 14.42 4.38
C ASP A 82 16.83 12.90 4.60
N ASP A 83 16.34 12.44 5.75
CA ASP A 83 16.15 11.02 6.03
C ASP A 83 14.91 10.53 5.28
N VAL A 84 15.19 10.06 4.06
CA VAL A 84 14.26 9.27 3.28
C VAL A 84 14.08 7.95 4.02
N SER A 85 13.13 7.87 4.95
CA SER A 85 12.50 6.58 5.26
C SER A 85 11.94 6.05 3.93
N GLY A 86 12.74 5.17 3.32
CA GLY A 86 12.80 4.87 1.89
C GLY A 86 11.45 4.77 1.19
N PHE A 87 11.29 5.59 0.16
CA PHE A 87 10.51 5.38 -1.07
C PHE A 87 9.35 4.36 -1.00
N LEU A 88 8.13 4.92 -1.07
CA LEU A 88 6.84 4.28 -1.41
C LEU A 88 6.37 3.20 -0.42
N ILE A 89 5.90 3.61 0.75
CA ILE A 89 5.15 2.71 1.65
C ILE A 89 3.70 2.71 1.17
N ALA A 90 3.35 1.79 0.27
CA ALA A 90 1.97 1.32 0.20
C ALA A 90 1.81 0.29 1.30
N LEU A 91 1.10 0.68 2.35
CA LEU A 91 0.98 -0.11 3.55
C LEU A 91 -0.33 -0.89 3.48
N VAL A 92 -0.32 -2.22 3.42
CA VAL A 92 -1.60 -2.97 3.46
C VAL A 92 -1.60 -4.18 4.38
N TYR A 93 -2.69 -4.22 5.14
CA TYR A 93 -3.16 -5.18 6.14
C TYR A 93 -3.38 -6.59 5.60
N ILE A 94 -2.93 -7.59 6.36
CA ILE A 94 -3.16 -9.01 6.04
C ILE A 94 -3.81 -9.74 7.21
N THR A 95 -3.46 -9.36 8.44
CA THR A 95 -4.03 -9.83 9.71
C THR A 95 -4.02 -8.70 10.74
N ASN A 96 -4.67 -8.91 11.89
CA ASN A 96 -4.79 -7.96 13.00
C ASN A 96 -3.46 -7.29 13.44
N TYR A 97 -2.29 -7.77 13.01
CA TYR A 97 -0.99 -7.26 13.44
C TYR A 97 0.06 -7.12 12.32
N SER A 98 -0.12 -7.72 11.14
CA SER A 98 0.91 -7.71 10.09
C SER A 98 0.60 -6.71 8.98
N THR A 99 1.62 -5.96 8.62
CA THR A 99 1.58 -4.87 7.68
C THR A 99 2.70 -5.03 6.65
N VAL A 100 2.35 -5.02 5.36
CA VAL A 100 3.32 -5.14 4.25
C VAL A 100 3.46 -3.79 3.57
N TYR A 101 4.70 -3.42 3.26
CA TYR A 101 5.06 -2.13 2.68
C TYR A 101 6.04 -2.28 1.52
N SER A 102 6.03 -1.37 0.54
CA SER A 102 7.06 -1.36 -0.51
C SER A 102 8.29 -0.55 -0.07
N ALA A 103 9.46 -0.93 -0.59
CA ALA A 103 10.71 -0.28 -0.31
C ALA A 103 11.60 -0.23 -1.55
N SER A 104 12.60 0.65 -1.50
CA SER A 104 13.52 0.99 -2.61
C SER A 104 12.88 1.86 -3.70
N ASN A 105 13.69 2.31 -4.66
CA ASN A 105 13.25 3.19 -5.74
C ASN A 105 12.38 2.42 -6.75
N CYS A 106 11.24 2.98 -7.16
CA CYS A 106 10.35 2.40 -8.18
C CYS A 106 11.00 2.21 -9.56
N ALA A 107 12.09 2.92 -9.87
CA ALA A 107 12.90 2.78 -11.08
C ALA A 107 14.12 1.87 -10.86
N SER A 108 14.09 1.00 -9.85
CA SER A 108 15.19 0.09 -9.53
C SER A 108 14.71 -1.35 -9.47
N THR A 109 15.61 -2.28 -9.76
CA THR A 109 15.39 -3.73 -9.59
C THR A 109 15.19 -4.13 -8.13
N GLY A 110 15.52 -3.26 -7.17
CA GLY A 110 15.36 -3.50 -5.73
C GLY A 110 13.97 -3.19 -5.17
N TYR A 111 13.04 -2.67 -5.98
CA TYR A 111 11.67 -2.43 -5.51
C TYR A 111 11.00 -3.75 -5.11
N SER A 112 10.63 -3.84 -3.84
CA SER A 112 10.20 -5.09 -3.20
C SER A 112 9.31 -4.78 -2.01
N LEU A 113 8.67 -5.81 -1.44
CA LEU A 113 7.86 -5.67 -0.25
C LEU A 113 8.62 -6.12 1.01
N GLY A 114 8.58 -5.29 2.05
CA GLY A 114 8.95 -5.63 3.42
C GLY A 114 7.72 -5.85 4.31
N ARG A 115 7.94 -6.28 5.54
CA ARG A 115 6.88 -6.54 6.54
C ARG A 115 7.23 -5.91 7.88
N ILE A 116 6.24 -5.34 8.55
CA ILE A 116 6.30 -4.86 9.92
C ILE A 116 5.08 -5.36 10.69
N GLU A 117 5.27 -5.67 11.96
CA GLU A 117 4.25 -6.29 12.80
C GLU A 117 4.03 -5.53 14.10
N LEU A 118 2.77 -5.33 14.49
CA LEU A 118 2.40 -4.78 15.78
C LEU A 118 2.54 -5.87 16.85
N THR A 119 3.67 -5.86 17.57
CA THR A 119 4.00 -6.81 18.63
C THR A 119 3.78 -6.23 20.04
N GLY A 120 3.68 -4.91 20.14
CA GLY A 120 3.31 -4.20 21.37
C GLY A 120 1.81 -3.92 21.47
N SER A 121 1.41 -3.19 22.51
CA SER A 121 0.00 -2.86 22.77
C SER A 121 -0.44 -1.49 22.23
N ASP A 122 0.51 -0.58 21.97
CA ASP A 122 0.21 0.78 21.52
C ASP A 122 0.61 0.96 20.05
N PRO A 123 -0.34 0.96 19.10
CA PRO A 123 -0.04 1.14 17.69
C PRO A 123 0.51 2.53 17.32
N LEU A 124 0.39 3.52 18.20
CA LEU A 124 0.97 4.85 18.01
C LEU A 124 2.42 4.94 18.49
N SER A 125 2.92 3.92 19.20
CA SER A 125 4.30 3.85 19.64
C SER A 125 5.16 3.06 18.64
N ALA A 126 6.22 3.68 18.13
CA ALA A 126 7.16 3.03 17.21
C ALA A 126 7.78 1.75 17.79
N SER A 127 8.02 1.69 19.10
CA SER A 127 8.57 0.50 19.76
C SER A 127 7.60 -0.67 19.85
N SER A 128 6.32 -0.45 19.53
CA SER A 128 5.34 -1.55 19.44
C SER A 128 5.43 -2.29 18.10
N TRP A 129 6.23 -1.80 17.14
CA TRP A 129 6.33 -2.35 15.81
C TRP A 129 7.67 -3.04 15.57
N THR A 130 7.63 -4.32 15.21
CA THR A 130 8.79 -5.13 14.89
C THR A 130 8.90 -5.31 13.38
N LYS A 131 10.02 -4.89 12.79
CA LYS A 131 10.30 -5.09 11.37
C LYS A 131 10.86 -6.49 11.13
N TYR A 132 10.36 -7.16 10.09
CA TYR A 132 10.99 -8.38 9.58
C TYR A 132 12.31 -8.00 8.89
N ASP A 133 13.43 -8.52 9.40
CA ASP A 133 14.79 -8.11 9.03
C ASP A 133 15.54 -9.14 8.16
N ASN A 134 14.93 -10.30 7.91
CA ASN A 134 15.51 -11.37 7.10
C ASN A 134 15.19 -11.23 5.59
N GLY A 135 15.24 -9.99 5.08
CA GLY A 135 15.06 -9.67 3.67
C GLY A 135 13.62 -9.33 3.24
N PRO A 136 13.38 -9.09 1.93
CA PRO A 136 12.05 -8.80 1.41
C PRO A 136 11.14 -10.02 1.51
N VAL A 137 9.86 -9.79 1.82
CA VAL A 137 8.80 -10.81 1.82
C VAL A 137 8.17 -11.02 0.45
N PHE A 138 8.49 -10.16 -0.52
CA PHE A 138 8.06 -10.27 -1.92
C PHE A 138 9.02 -9.49 -2.82
N GLN A 139 9.53 -10.11 -3.89
CA GLN A 139 10.53 -9.50 -4.76
C GLN A 139 10.40 -10.02 -6.20
N ALA A 140 11.21 -9.48 -7.12
CA ALA A 140 11.15 -9.83 -8.53
C ALA A 140 11.29 -11.35 -8.78
N ALA A 141 10.39 -11.92 -9.58
CA ALA A 141 10.41 -13.31 -10.00
C ALA A 141 9.58 -13.53 -11.27
N ASN A 142 9.81 -14.64 -11.98
CA ASN A 142 8.97 -15.13 -13.07
C ASN A 142 8.64 -14.08 -14.16
N GLY A 143 9.62 -13.24 -14.51
CA GLY A 143 9.45 -12.17 -15.51
C GLY A 143 8.62 -10.98 -15.01
N ASN A 144 8.41 -10.86 -13.70
CA ASN A 144 7.84 -9.70 -13.03
C ASN A 144 8.93 -9.02 -12.19
N TYR A 145 9.18 -7.76 -12.49
CA TYR A 145 10.21 -6.97 -11.83
C TYR A 145 9.59 -5.85 -11.00
N ALA A 146 10.29 -5.39 -9.96
CA ALA A 146 9.80 -4.33 -9.08
C ALA A 146 8.35 -4.54 -8.60
N PRO A 147 8.00 -5.70 -8.00
CA PRO A 147 6.67 -5.87 -7.47
C PRO A 147 6.46 -4.98 -6.25
N GLY A 148 5.33 -4.27 -6.21
CA GLY A 148 4.96 -3.54 -5.02
C GLY A 148 3.69 -2.73 -5.16
N HIS A 149 3.59 -1.71 -4.31
CA HIS A 149 2.38 -0.96 -4.02
C HIS A 149 1.14 -1.86 -3.91
N ASN A 150 1.22 -2.82 -2.99
CA ASN A 150 0.25 -3.89 -2.91
C ASN A 150 -0.99 -3.51 -2.07
N ARG A 151 -2.07 -4.27 -2.23
CA ARG A 151 -3.23 -4.31 -1.34
C ARG A 151 -3.69 -5.76 -1.16
N PHE A 152 -4.47 -6.02 -0.11
CA PHE A 152 -5.10 -7.32 0.11
C PHE A 152 -6.61 -7.20 -0.02
N PHE A 153 -7.21 -8.18 -0.68
CA PHE A 153 -8.66 -8.35 -0.75
C PHE A 153 -9.02 -9.61 0.03
N THR A 154 -10.06 -9.51 0.86
CA THR A 154 -10.64 -10.61 1.65
C THR A 154 -9.61 -11.42 2.48
N ALA A 155 -8.42 -10.85 2.71
CA ALA A 155 -7.24 -11.48 3.33
C ALA A 155 -6.74 -12.78 2.66
N ILE A 156 -7.18 -13.07 1.43
CA ILE A 156 -6.78 -14.29 0.68
C ILE A 156 -6.10 -13.98 -0.66
N TYR A 157 -6.17 -12.74 -1.13
CA TYR A 157 -5.48 -12.31 -2.35
C TYR A 157 -4.63 -11.07 -2.08
N ILE A 158 -3.43 -11.06 -2.67
CA ILE A 158 -2.62 -9.86 -2.83
C ILE A 158 -2.87 -9.32 -4.24
N VAL A 159 -3.22 -8.04 -4.34
CA VAL A 159 -3.10 -7.25 -5.56
C VAL A 159 -1.83 -6.44 -5.47
N TYR A 160 -1.07 -6.31 -6.55
CA TYR A 160 0.17 -5.54 -6.59
C TYR A 160 0.44 -5.10 -8.02
N HIS A 161 1.37 -4.18 -8.24
CA HIS A 161 1.88 -3.93 -9.58
C HIS A 161 3.24 -4.58 -9.79
N ALA A 162 3.60 -4.88 -11.04
CA ALA A 162 4.96 -5.23 -11.43
C ALA A 162 5.29 -4.72 -12.84
N SER A 163 6.58 -4.52 -13.11
CA SER A 163 7.11 -4.23 -14.44
C SER A 163 7.28 -5.53 -15.24
N PRO A 164 6.88 -5.57 -16.53
CA PRO A 164 7.23 -6.67 -17.43
C PRO A 164 8.69 -6.63 -17.91
N SER A 165 9.38 -5.52 -17.67
CA SER A 165 10.74 -5.24 -18.15
C SER A 165 11.74 -5.20 -17.00
N SER A 166 12.92 -5.77 -17.22
CA SER A 166 14.07 -5.68 -16.30
C SER A 166 14.70 -4.28 -16.29
N THR A 167 14.45 -3.47 -17.33
CA THR A 167 14.73 -2.03 -17.33
C THR A 167 13.52 -1.34 -16.73
N ILE A 168 13.66 -0.88 -15.49
CA ILE A 168 12.53 -0.42 -14.68
C ILE A 168 12.48 1.11 -14.67
N THR A 169 11.33 1.63 -15.03
CA THR A 169 11.01 3.06 -15.10
C THR A 169 9.66 3.30 -14.42
N CYS A 170 9.49 4.43 -13.74
CA CYS A 170 8.19 4.81 -13.18
C CYS A 170 7.32 5.49 -14.26
N ASP A 171 7.24 4.88 -15.45
CA ASP A 171 6.72 5.47 -16.70
C ASP A 171 5.28 5.07 -17.04
N GLY A 172 4.61 4.36 -16.13
CA GLY A 172 3.23 3.90 -16.32
C GLY A 172 3.09 2.52 -16.97
N ASN A 173 4.19 1.84 -17.34
CA ASN A 173 4.12 0.50 -17.95
C ASN A 173 3.97 -0.67 -16.96
N ARG A 174 3.80 -0.37 -15.66
CA ARG A 174 3.56 -1.38 -14.63
C ARG A 174 2.14 -1.93 -14.77
N ARG A 175 2.01 -3.25 -14.69
CA ARG A 175 0.71 -3.95 -14.76
C ARG A 175 0.22 -4.32 -13.36
N THR A 176 -1.09 -4.26 -13.17
CA THR A 176 -1.74 -4.82 -11.98
C THR A 176 -1.78 -6.34 -12.08
N MET A 177 -1.45 -6.99 -10.97
CA MET A 177 -1.34 -8.43 -10.79
C MET A 177 -2.14 -8.84 -9.56
N VAL A 178 -2.66 -10.06 -9.54
CA VAL A 178 -3.34 -10.64 -8.37
C VAL A 178 -2.91 -12.09 -8.18
N GLN A 179 -2.66 -12.51 -6.94
CA GLN A 179 -2.43 -13.92 -6.61
C GLN A 179 -2.92 -14.27 -5.22
N ALA A 180 -3.23 -15.55 -5.00
CA ALA A 180 -3.63 -16.05 -3.69
C ALA A 180 -2.47 -15.95 -2.68
N VAL A 181 -2.80 -15.68 -1.43
CA VAL A 181 -1.88 -15.57 -0.30
C VAL A 181 -1.99 -16.83 0.56
N GLY A 182 -0.86 -17.46 0.83
CA GLY A 182 -0.76 -18.55 1.80
C GLY A 182 -0.48 -18.04 3.20
N TRP A 183 -0.34 -18.97 4.15
CA TRP A 183 -0.04 -18.65 5.55
C TRP A 183 1.11 -19.52 6.05
N HIS A 184 2.06 -18.89 6.74
CA HIS A 184 3.07 -19.60 7.52
C HIS A 184 2.44 -20.16 8.81
N THR A 185 3.13 -21.13 9.43
CA THR A 185 2.66 -21.76 10.67
C THR A 185 2.59 -20.80 11.85
N ASP A 186 3.33 -19.70 11.81
CA ASP A 186 3.30 -18.62 12.80
C ASP A 186 2.14 -17.63 12.59
N GLY A 187 1.28 -17.86 11.58
CA GLY A 187 0.15 -17.01 11.24
C GLY A 187 0.52 -15.78 10.40
N THR A 188 1.78 -15.63 9.99
CA THR A 188 2.20 -14.57 9.09
C THR A 188 1.92 -14.92 7.63
N PRO A 189 1.66 -13.94 6.77
CA PRO A 189 1.32 -14.19 5.38
C PRO A 189 2.51 -14.68 4.58
N ASN A 190 2.26 -15.73 3.80
CA ASN A 190 3.18 -16.23 2.80
C ASN A 190 2.73 -15.74 1.41
N LEU A 191 3.42 -14.73 0.90
CA LEU A 191 3.10 -14.12 -0.40
C LEU A 191 3.57 -14.98 -1.58
N SER A 192 4.45 -15.96 -1.34
CA SER A 192 5.20 -16.68 -2.39
C SER A 192 5.93 -15.71 -3.33
N ASP A 193 6.43 -16.20 -4.46
CA ASP A 193 6.96 -15.33 -5.51
C ASP A 193 5.85 -14.79 -6.43
N PRO A 194 6.03 -13.63 -7.09
CA PRO A 194 5.16 -13.19 -8.18
C PRO A 194 4.90 -14.30 -9.21
N ARG A 195 3.64 -14.58 -9.53
CA ARG A 195 3.26 -15.58 -10.53
C ARG A 195 3.67 -15.20 -11.95
N ALA A 196 4.01 -16.19 -12.77
CA ALA A 196 4.24 -15.96 -14.19
C ALA A 196 2.92 -15.58 -14.89
N LEU A 197 2.96 -14.75 -15.93
CA LEU A 197 1.75 -14.48 -16.72
C LEU A 197 1.19 -15.73 -17.43
N THR A 198 2.01 -16.75 -17.62
CA THR A 198 1.60 -18.02 -18.20
C THR A 198 0.88 -18.92 -17.21
N ASP A 199 0.80 -18.53 -15.93
CA ASP A 199 0.11 -19.31 -14.91
C ASP A 199 -1.40 -19.22 -15.13
N ASN A 200 -2.04 -20.35 -15.40
CA ASN A 200 -3.49 -20.45 -15.44
C ASN A 200 -4.03 -20.53 -14.01
N VAL A 201 -4.74 -19.49 -13.57
CA VAL A 201 -5.40 -19.44 -12.27
C VAL A 201 -6.91 -19.56 -12.49
N PRO A 202 -7.60 -20.47 -11.77
CA PRO A 202 -9.06 -20.54 -11.86
C PRO A 202 -9.68 -19.23 -11.34
N GLU A 203 -10.87 -18.91 -11.84
CA GLU A 203 -11.64 -17.79 -11.30
C GLU A 203 -11.87 -18.01 -9.79
N PRO A 204 -11.69 -16.96 -8.95
CA PRO A 204 -12.06 -17.04 -7.54
C PRO A 204 -13.51 -17.52 -7.39
N ALA A 205 -13.71 -18.54 -6.53
CA ALA A 205 -15.03 -19.10 -6.25
C ALA A 205 -15.95 -18.11 -5.52
#